data_AF-A0A4S1ETT2-F1
#
_entry.id   AF-A0A4S1ETT2-F1
#
_cell.length_a   1.000
_cell.length_b   1.000
_cell.length_c   1.000
_cell.angle_alpha   90.00
_cell.angle_beta   90.00
_cell.angle_gamma   90.00
#
_symmetry.space_group_name_H-M   'P 1'
#
loop_
_entity.id
_entity.type
_entity.pdbx_description
1 polymer ?
#
loop_
_entity_poly.entity_id
_entity_poly.type
_entity_poly.pdbx_seq_one_letter_code
_entity_poly.pdbx_strand_id
1 'polypeptide(L)' 'MTLKLDKVNRGPHLSTLVASSISREIAQGRLKPGDQLPTEQALATTFGVSRNVVREAIARLRSEGRIW' A
#
# COMPACT_ATOMS: atom_id res chain seq x y z
N MET A 1 13.98 -18.50 33.73
CA MET A 1 13.17 -17.26 33.64
C MET A 1 12.70 -17.13 32.19
N THR A 2 11.43 -17.35 31.92
CA THR A 2 10.89 -17.44 30.55
C THR A 2 10.39 -16.05 30.13
N LEU A 3 11.01 -15.45 29.11
CA LEU A 3 10.54 -14.17 28.57
C LEU A 3 9.21 -14.40 27.83
N LYS A 4 8.14 -13.74 28.28
CA LYS A 4 6.94 -13.55 27.48
C LYS A 4 7.09 -12.23 26.71
N LEU A 5 7.14 -12.31 25.39
CA LEU A 5 7.12 -11.13 24.51
C LEU A 5 5.66 -10.80 24.19
N ASP A 6 5.23 -9.59 24.56
CA ASP A 6 3.92 -9.08 24.17
C ASP A 6 3.88 -8.70 22.69
N LYS A 7 2.71 -8.83 22.06
CA LYS A 7 2.49 -8.42 20.66
C LYS A 7 2.67 -6.90 20.56
N VAL A 8 3.69 -6.46 19.81
CA VAL A 8 3.85 -5.05 19.45
C VAL A 8 2.66 -4.64 18.56
N ASN A 9 1.78 -3.79 19.09
CA ASN A 9 0.76 -3.14 18.28
C ASN A 9 1.41 -2.04 17.44
N ARG A 10 1.90 -2.42 16.26
CA ARG A 10 2.47 -1.46 15.31
C ARG A 10 1.32 -0.61 14.78
N GLY A 11 1.46 0.72 14.86
CA GLY A 11 0.58 1.65 14.15
C GLY A 11 0.44 1.24 12.67
N PRO A 12 -0.57 1.76 11.94
CA PRO A 12 -0.86 1.29 10.59
C PRO A 12 0.43 1.25 9.76
N HIS A 13 0.77 0.05 9.28
CA HIS A 13 1.96 -0.16 8.47
C HIS A 13 1.94 0.84 7.31
N LEU A 14 3.10 1.44 6.98
CA LEU A 14 3.20 2.48 5.95
C LEU A 14 2.59 2.02 4.60
N SER A 15 2.66 0.72 4.30
CA SER A 15 2.03 0.10 3.14
C SER A 15 0.50 0.15 3.18
N THR A 16 -0.12 0.10 4.36
CA THR A 16 -1.56 0.28 4.55
C THR A 16 -1.99 1.73 4.26
N LEU A 17 -1.17 2.71 4.66
CA LEU A 17 -1.45 4.12 4.38
C LEU A 17 -1.34 4.40 2.87
N VAL A 18 -0.30 3.87 2.22
CA VAL A 18 -0.11 3.97 0.77
C VAL A 18 -1.28 3.31 0.02
N ALA A 19 -1.67 2.08 0.39
CA ALA A 19 -2.80 1.38 -0.21
C ALA A 19 -4.11 2.16 -0.07
N SER A 20 -4.33 2.77 1.09
CA SER A 20 -5.50 3.60 1.35
C SER A 20 -5.51 4.87 0.48
N SER A 21 -4.34 5.46 0.25
CA SER A 21 -4.21 6.62 -0.65
C SER A 21 -4.54 6.23 -2.09
N ILE A 22 -3.93 5.17 -2.61
CA ILE A 22 -4.19 4.69 -3.98
C ILE A 22 -5.67 4.30 -4.15
N SER A 23 -6.28 3.65 -3.15
CA SER A 23 -7.71 3.31 -3.18
C SER A 23 -8.59 4.55 -3.30
N ARG A 24 -8.24 5.65 -2.64
CA ARG A 24 -8.97 6.92 -2.77
C ARG A 24 -8.85 7.52 -4.17
N GLU A 25 -7.68 7.45 -4.80
CA GLU A 25 -7.49 7.90 -6.17
C GLU A 25 -8.35 7.11 -7.17
N ILE A 26 -8.42 5.78 -6.99
CA ILE A 26 -9.29 4.89 -7.77
C ILE A 26 -10.76 5.24 -7.55
N ALA A 27 -11.18 5.41 -6.30
CA ALA A 27 -12.57 5.75 -5.96
C ALA A 27 -13.00 7.12 -6.50
N GLN A 28 -12.07 8.06 -6.65
CA GLN A 28 -12.32 9.37 -7.24
C GLN A 28 -12.28 9.36 -8.78
N GLY A 29 -12.11 8.17 -9.40
CA GLY A 29 -12.14 7.98 -10.85
C GLY A 29 -10.91 8.52 -11.58
N ARG A 30 -9.85 8.91 -10.86
CA ARG A 30 -8.58 9.35 -11.45
C ARG A 30 -7.74 8.18 -11.97
N LEU A 31 -7.98 7.00 -11.43
CA LEU A 31 -7.47 5.73 -11.93
C LEU A 31 -8.68 4.86 -12.28
N LYS A 32 -8.89 4.60 -13.58
CA LYS A 32 -9.95 3.70 -14.01
C LYS A 32 -9.50 2.25 -13.83
N PRO A 33 -10.44 1.32 -13.60
CA PRO A 33 -10.15 -0.10 -13.72
C PRO A 33 -9.52 -0.38 -15.10
N GLY A 34 -8.23 -0.75 -15.13
CA GLY A 34 -7.50 -1.07 -16.36
C GLY A 34 -6.43 -0.05 -16.73
N ASP A 35 -6.47 1.12 -16.11
CA ASP A 35 -5.38 2.06 -16.23
C ASP A 35 -4.13 1.47 -15.59
N GLN A 36 -3.01 1.63 -16.30
CA GLN A 36 -1.73 1.18 -15.81
C GLN A 36 -1.32 2.08 -14.63
N LEU A 37 -1.07 1.48 -13.47
CA LEU A 37 -0.49 2.21 -12.35
C LEU A 37 0.87 2.79 -12.75
N PRO A 38 1.25 3.97 -12.21
CA PRO A 38 2.64 4.42 -12.27
C PRO A 38 3.57 3.33 -11.73
N THR A 39 4.82 3.32 -12.21
CA THR A 39 5.79 2.31 -11.78
C THR A 39 5.98 2.34 -10.26
N GLU A 40 6.37 1.21 -9.65
CA GLU A 40 6.66 1.15 -8.20
C GLU A 40 7.64 2.26 -7.77
N GLN A 41 8.60 2.60 -8.63
CA GLN A 41 9.59 3.64 -8.39
C GLN A 41 8.96 5.04 -8.41
N ALA A 42 8.08 5.34 -9.38
CA ALA A 42 7.39 6.62 -9.43
C ALA A 42 6.51 6.80 -8.18
N LEU A 43 5.73 5.78 -7.81
CA LEU A 43 4.92 5.79 -6.60
C LEU A 43 5.77 5.95 -5.33
N ALA A 44 6.91 5.27 -5.25
CA ALA A 44 7.83 5.39 -4.12
C ALA A 44 8.32 6.83 -3.95
N THR A 45 8.72 7.47 -5.06
CA THR A 45 9.11 8.88 -5.07
C THR A 45 7.95 9.80 -4.66
N THR A 46 6.75 9.60 -5.23
CA THR A 46 5.57 10.42 -4.91
C THR A 46 5.16 10.33 -3.44
N PHE A 47 5.16 9.13 -2.87
CA PHE A 47 4.78 8.92 -1.48
C PHE A 47 5.93 9.14 -0.48
N GLY A 48 7.16 9.35 -0.95
CA GLY A 48 8.34 9.48 -0.09
C GLY A 48 8.66 8.22 0.71
N VAL A 49 8.42 7.04 0.14
CA VAL A 49 8.58 5.74 0.79
C VAL A 49 9.51 4.81 0.00
N SER A 50 9.91 3.69 0.60
CA SER A 50 10.68 2.68 -0.12
C SER A 50 9.81 1.91 -1.13
N ARG A 51 10.44 1.38 -2.18
CA ARG A 51 9.76 0.53 -3.18
C ARG A 51 9.10 -0.72 -2.57
N ASN A 52 9.66 -1.28 -1.49
CA ASN A 52 9.08 -2.43 -0.81
C ASN A 52 7.73 -2.08 -0.16
N VAL A 53 7.61 -0.90 0.44
CA VAL A 53 6.35 -0.41 1.02
C VAL A 53 5.28 -0.25 -0.06
N VAL A 54 5.66 0.28 -1.24
CA VAL A 54 4.77 0.38 -2.39
C VAL A 54 4.34 -1.01 -2.87
N ARG A 55 5.27 -1.96 -2.98
CA ARG A 55 4.96 -3.33 -3.42
C ARG A 55 3.98 -4.02 -2.50
N GLU A 56 4.17 -3.89 -1.19
CA GLU A 56 3.21 -4.41 -0.19
C GLU A 56 1.83 -3.75 -0.33
N ALA A 57 1.78 -2.44 -0.56
CA ALA A 57 0.53 -1.72 -0.79
C ALA A 57 -0.20 -2.23 -2.03
N ILE A 58 0.51 -2.39 -3.15
CA ILE A 58 -0.03 -2.93 -4.41
C ILE A 58 -0.50 -4.38 -4.22
N ALA A 59 0.32 -5.23 -3.58
CA ALA A 59 -0.05 -6.62 -3.31
C ALA A 59 -1.34 -6.72 -2.49
N ARG A 60 -1.49 -5.84 -1.49
CA ARG A 60 -2.72 -5.74 -0.70
C ARG A 60 -3.91 -5.32 -1.54
N LEU A 61 -3.78 -4.28 -2.37
CA LEU A 61 -4.88 -3.84 -3.25
C LEU A 61 -5.31 -4.92 -4.25
N ARG A 62 -4.35 -5.69 -4.77
CA ARG A 62 -4.64 -6.87 -5.59
C ARG A 62 -5.39 -7.94 -4.80
N SER A 63 -4.98 -8.24 -3.58
CA SER A 63 -5.71 -9.21 -2.73
C SER A 63 -7.12 -8.74 -2.35
N GLU A 64 -7.34 -7.43 -2.27
CA GLU A 64 -8.64 -6.81 -2.01
C GLU A 64 -9.51 -6.70 -3.28
N GLY A 65 -9.00 -7.12 -4.45
CA GLY A 65 -9.71 -7.04 -5.73
C GLY A 65 -9.93 -5.62 -6.25
N ARG A 66 -9.19 -4.63 -5.72
CA ARG A 66 -9.30 -3.22 -6.13
C ARG A 66 -8.49 -2.91 -7.39
N ILE A 67 -7.47 -3.71 -7.66
CA ILE A 67 -6.64 -3.66 -8.85
C ILE A 67 -6.34 -5.10 -9.29
N TRP A 68 -6.03 -5.29 -10.56
CA TRP A 68 -5.72 -6.60 -11.15
C TRP A 68 -4.22 -6.77 -11.45
#